data_AF-A0A7K1LT04-F1
#
_entry.id   AF-A0A7K1LT04-F1
#
_cell.length_a   1.000
_cell.length_b   1.000
_cell.length_c   1.000
_cell.angle_alpha   90.00
_cell.angle_beta   90.00
_cell.angle_gamma   90.00
#
_symmetry.space_group_name_H-M   'P 1'
#
loop_
_entity.id
_entity.type
_entity.pdbx_description
1 polymer ?
#
loop_
_entity_poly.entity_id
_entity_poly.type
_entity_poly.pdbx_seq_one_letter_code
_entity_poly.pdbx_strand_id
1 'polypeptide(L)'
;MIIKAAKNGQLDEDLAAMYHDRYLMHRGLPQIYGSQFLIKTVKDSVTGKKEKIFELYKIKDTSKVDSLRRMVGMIPLKEYIRINNIQE
;
A
#
# COMPACT_ATOMS: atom_id res chain seq x y z
N MET A 1 3.95 -2.39 19.63
CA MET A 1 3.19 -2.16 18.38
C MET A 1 4.03 -1.24 17.51
N ILE A 2 4.30 -1.58 16.25
CA ILE A 2 5.35 -0.93 15.45
C ILE A 2 5.20 0.59 15.31
N ILE A 3 3.96 1.08 15.23
CA ILE A 3 3.63 2.51 15.20
C ILE A 3 4.06 3.25 16.49
N LYS A 4 4.04 2.58 17.65
CA LYS A 4 4.53 3.16 18.91
C LYS A 4 6.06 3.24 18.95
N ALA A 5 6.76 2.30 18.34
CA ALA A 5 8.21 2.32 18.26
C ALA A 5 8.71 3.46 17.34
N ALA A 6 7.99 3.71 16.25
CA ALA A 6 8.27 4.84 15.35
C ALA A 6 8.17 6.20 16.06
N LYS A 7 7.10 6.39 16.86
CA LYS A 7 6.94 7.61 17.68
C LYS A 7 8.06 7.85 18.70
N ASN A 8 8.81 6.81 19.06
CA ASN A 8 9.95 6.89 19.96
C ASN A 8 11.29 7.06 19.20
N GLY A 9 11.26 7.33 17.89
CA GLY A 9 12.44 7.52 17.05
C GLY A 9 13.23 6.25 16.76
N GLN A 10 12.66 5.06 17.02
CA GLN A 10 13.35 3.78 16.83
C GLN A 10 13.19 3.22 15.42
N LEU A 11 12.29 3.82 14.62
CA LEU A 11 11.99 3.44 13.24
C LEU A 11 11.37 4.63 12.51
N ASP A 12 11.65 4.78 11.22
CA ASP A 12 11.00 5.79 10.39
C ASP A 12 9.48 5.55 10.31
N GLU A 13 8.70 6.63 10.39
CA GLU A 13 7.24 6.53 10.50
C GLU A 13 6.59 5.92 9.25
N ASP A 14 7.13 6.19 8.07
CA ASP A 14 6.67 5.63 6.79
C ASP A 14 6.93 4.11 6.73
N LEU A 15 8.10 3.64 7.17
CA LEU A 15 8.42 2.22 7.26
C LEU A 15 7.51 1.50 8.25
N ALA A 16 7.22 2.12 9.38
CA ALA A 16 6.28 1.58 10.36
C ALA A 16 4.85 1.49 9.80
N ALA A 17 4.42 2.51 9.05
CA ALA A 17 3.13 2.54 8.37
C ALA A 17 3.02 1.44 7.30
N MET A 18 4.06 1.26 6.47
CA MET A 18 4.12 0.21 5.46
C MET A 18 4.05 -1.20 6.08
N TYR A 19 4.79 -1.44 7.16
CA TYR A 19 4.73 -2.72 7.85
C TYR A 19 3.36 -2.97 8.47
N HIS A 20 2.72 -1.93 9.02
CA HIS A 20 1.39 -2.05 9.59
C HIS A 20 0.35 -2.43 8.54
N ASP A 21 0.36 -1.78 7.37
CA ASP A 21 -0.51 -2.16 6.26
C ASP A 21 -0.25 -3.61 5.80
N ARG A 22 1.03 -4.05 5.73
CA ARG A 22 1.38 -5.44 5.42
C ARG A 22 0.80 -6.43 6.41
N TYR A 23 0.89 -6.11 7.70
CA TYR A 23 0.27 -6.91 8.77
C TYR A 23 -1.25 -6.99 8.60
N LEU A 24 -1.92 -5.88 8.30
CA LEU A 24 -3.37 -5.84 8.06
C LEU A 24 -3.76 -6.69 6.84
N MET A 25 -3.05 -6.54 5.72
CA MET A 25 -3.27 -7.33 4.50
C MET A 25 -3.13 -8.82 4.78
N HIS A 26 -2.09 -9.25 5.51
CA HIS A 26 -1.89 -10.66 5.87
C HIS A 26 -3.01 -11.20 6.77
N ARG A 27 -3.68 -10.34 7.54
CA ARG A 27 -4.85 -10.66 8.35
C ARG A 27 -6.18 -10.57 7.59
N GLY A 28 -6.16 -10.25 6.30
CA GLY A 28 -7.35 -10.04 5.47
C GLY A 28 -8.10 -8.74 5.77
N LEU A 29 -7.50 -7.80 6.51
CA LEU A 29 -8.12 -6.56 6.95
C LEU A 29 -7.73 -5.39 6.02
N PRO A 30 -8.61 -4.39 5.80
CA PRO A 30 -8.27 -3.22 5.00
C PRO A 30 -7.08 -2.44 5.55
N GLN A 31 -6.26 -1.93 4.64
CA GLN A 31 -5.07 -1.14 4.97
C GLN A 31 -5.42 0.30 5.33
N ILE A 32 -4.51 1.00 6.03
CA ILE A 32 -4.72 2.38 6.50
C ILE A 32 -4.06 3.37 5.55
N TYR A 33 -2.85 3.07 5.09
CA TYR A 33 -2.03 4.03 4.33
C TYR A 33 -1.99 3.73 2.83
N GLY A 34 -2.49 2.58 2.36
CA GLY A 34 -2.53 2.27 0.93
C GLY A 34 -1.18 1.86 0.35
N SER A 35 -0.35 1.15 1.12
CA SER A 35 1.03 0.79 0.73
C SER A 35 1.20 -0.63 0.18
N GLN A 36 0.18 -1.48 0.27
CA GLN A 36 0.23 -2.87 -0.16
C GLN A 36 -0.66 -3.12 -1.37
N PHE A 37 -0.23 -4.10 -2.16
CA PHE A 37 -0.86 -4.53 -3.40
C PHE A 37 -0.85 -6.06 -3.50
N LEU A 38 -1.78 -6.59 -4.27
CA LEU A 38 -1.81 -7.99 -4.69
C LEU A 38 -1.06 -8.13 -6.01
N ILE A 39 -0.32 -9.22 -6.18
CA ILE A 39 0.32 -9.58 -7.45
C ILE A 39 -0.58 -10.58 -8.15
N LYS A 40 -1.12 -10.20 -9.31
CA LYS A 40 -1.89 -11.10 -10.18
C LYS A 40 -1.11 -11.38 -11.46
N THR A 41 -1.26 -12.59 -11.99
CA THR A 41 -0.74 -12.93 -13.33
C THR A 41 -1.91 -12.91 -14.30
N VAL A 42 -1.85 -12.02 -15.27
CA VAL A 42 -2.85 -11.91 -16.34
C VAL A 42 -2.25 -12.49 -17.62
N LYS A 43 -3.07 -13.20 -18.39
CA LYS A 43 -2.70 -13.72 -19.71
C LYS A 43 -3.34 -12.83 -20.76
N ASP A 44 -2.53 -12.25 -21.62
CA ASP A 44 -3.00 -11.52 -22.79
C ASP A 44 -3.77 -12.48 -23.72
N SER A 45 -4.99 -12.09 -24.10
CA SER A 45 -5.90 -12.95 -24.85
C SER A 45 -5.52 -13.08 -26.33
N VAL A 46 -4.69 -12.18 -26.86
CA VAL A 46 -4.31 -12.14 -28.28
C VAL A 46 -2.96 -12.83 -28.50
N THR A 47 -1.97 -12.51 -27.68
CA THR A 47 -0.58 -12.97 -27.77
C THR A 47 -0.29 -14.17 -26.86
N GLY A 48 -1.15 -14.44 -25.87
CA GLY A 48 -0.95 -15.50 -24.89
C GLY A 48 0.14 -15.22 -23.85
N LYS A 49 0.79 -14.04 -23.89
CA LYS A 49 1.84 -13.63 -22.96
C LYS A 49 1.29 -13.49 -21.55
N LYS A 50 2.06 -13.94 -20.55
CA LYS A 50 1.73 -13.75 -19.13
C LYS A 50 2.46 -12.53 -18.59
N GLU A 51 1.72 -11.66 -17.93
CA GLU A 51 2.25 -10.44 -17.31
C GLU A 51 1.80 -10.35 -15.86
N LYS A 52 2.67 -9.80 -15.01
CA LYS A 52 2.33 -9.51 -13.63
C LYS A 52 1.72 -8.12 -13.56
N ILE A 53 0.55 -8.02 -12.94
CA ILE A 53 -0.07 -6.75 -12.57
C ILE A 53 -0.05 -6.61 -11.05
N PHE A 54 0.01 -5.37 -10.59
CA PHE A 54 -0.08 -5.01 -9.19
C PHE A 54 -1.43 -4.36 -8.97
N GLU A 55 -2.25 -4.89 -8.07
CA GLU A 55 -3.58 -4.36 -7.76
C GLU A 55 -3.60 -3.83 -6.33
N LEU A 56 -4.05 -2.59 -6.15
CA LEU A 56 -4.09 -1.96 -4.85
C LEU A 56 -4.96 -2.77 -3.88
N TYR A 57 -4.43 -3.06 -2.70
CA TYR A 57 -5.22 -3.76 -1.69
C TYR A 57 -6.28 -2.83 -1.07
N LYS A 58 -7.41 -3.37 -0.63
CA LYS A 58 -8.53 -2.58 -0.09
C LYS A 58 -8.10 -1.64 1.05
N ILE A 59 -8.46 -0.36 0.95
CA ILE A 59 -8.16 0.69 1.92
C ILE A 59 -9.38 0.93 2.82
N LYS A 60 -9.16 1.14 4.12
CA LYS A 60 -10.23 1.33 5.11
C LYS A 60 -11.06 2.59 4.87
N ASP A 61 -10.41 3.72 4.61
CA ASP A 61 -11.05 5.02 4.37
C ASP A 61 -10.24 5.81 3.34
N THR A 62 -10.65 5.74 2.08
CA THR A 62 -9.99 6.43 0.98
C THR A 62 -10.11 7.95 1.08
N SER A 63 -11.10 8.49 1.79
CA SER A 63 -11.28 9.95 1.94
C SER A 63 -10.21 10.61 2.83
N LYS A 64 -9.55 9.82 3.69
CA LYS A 64 -8.54 10.30 4.64
C LYS A 64 -7.12 9.83 4.34
N VAL A 65 -6.96 8.96 3.35
CA VAL A 65 -5.70 8.25 3.10
C VAL A 65 -4.52 9.21 2.89
N ASP A 66 -4.70 10.28 2.11
CA ASP A 66 -3.61 11.24 1.85
C ASP A 66 -3.25 12.08 3.08
N SER A 67 -4.21 12.41 3.93
CA SER A 67 -3.93 13.06 5.22
C SER A 67 -3.12 12.14 6.13
N LEU A 68 -3.48 10.85 6.18
CA LEU A 68 -2.76 9.84 6.96
C LEU A 68 -1.34 9.60 6.43
N ARG A 69 -1.19 9.51 5.11
CA ARG A 69 0.11 9.35 4.44
C ARG A 69 1.03 10.54 4.72
N ARG A 70 0.52 11.77 4.63
CA ARG A 70 1.28 12.99 4.94
C ARG A 70 1.80 12.99 6.37
N MET A 71 1.00 12.55 7.35
CA MET A 71 1.40 12.54 8.76
C MET A 71 2.60 11.63 9.05
N VAL A 72 2.82 10.61 8.22
CA VAL A 72 3.94 9.66 8.37
C VAL A 72 5.01 9.84 7.28
N GLY A 73 5.01 10.96 6.56
CA GLY A 73 6.05 11.28 5.56
C GLY A 73 5.90 10.59 4.19
N MET A 74 4.75 9.98 3.89
CA MET A 74 4.50 9.33 2.60
C MET A 74 3.92 10.29 1.56
N ILE A 75 4.32 10.11 0.30
CA ILE A 75 3.73 10.81 -0.87
C ILE A 75 2.24 10.49 -1.04
N PRO A 76 1.44 11.33 -1.72
CA PRO A 76 0.02 11.03 -1.99
C PRO A 76 -0.21 9.68 -2.68
N LEU A 77 -1.35 9.04 -2.38
CA LEU A 77 -1.68 7.70 -2.87
C LEU A 77 -1.70 7.64 -4.40
N LYS A 78 -2.32 8.63 -5.06
CA LYS A 78 -2.38 8.71 -6.52
C LYS A 78 -0.99 8.72 -7.17
N GLU A 79 -0.05 9.44 -6.57
CA GLU A 79 1.33 9.52 -7.06
C GLU A 79 2.07 8.20 -6.82
N TYR A 80 1.86 7.57 -5.66
CA TYR A 80 2.41 6.25 -5.35
C TYR A 80 1.93 5.18 -6.34
N ILE A 81 0.64 5.16 -6.65
CA ILE A 81 0.04 4.23 -7.62
C ILE A 81 0.65 4.42 -9.01
N ARG A 82 0.80 5.67 -9.44
CA ARG A 82 1.40 6.02 -10.73
C ARG A 82 2.86 5.56 -10.83
N ILE A 83 3.69 5.83 -9.82
CA ILE A 83 5.12 5.47 -9.82
C ILE A 83 5.32 3.95 -9.83
N ASN A 84 4.42 3.20 -9.18
CA ASN A 84 4.55 1.75 -9.02
C ASN A 84 3.73 0.94 -10.03
N ASN A 85 3.06 1.60 -10.99
CA ASN A 85 2.17 0.97 -11.97
C ASN A 85 1.13 0.04 -11.32
N ILE A 86 0.49 0.53 -10.25
CA ILE A 86 -0.55 -0.18 -9.51
C ILE A 86 -1.90 0.11 -10.17
N GLN A 87 -2.75 -0.90 -10.26
CA GLN A 87 -4.13 -0.82 -10.73
C GLN A 87 -5.07 -0.62 -9.52
N GLU A 88 -6.07 0.25 -9.67
CA GLU A 88 -7.11 0.54 -8.67
C GLU A 88 -8.38 -0.28 -8.87
#